data_AF-A0A2V9KMY6-F1
#
_entry.id   AF-A0A2V9KMY6-F1
#
_cell.length_a   1.000
_cell.length_b   1.000
_cell.length_c   1.000
_cell.angle_alpha   90.00
_cell.angle_beta   90.00
_cell.angle_gamma   90.00
#
_symmetry.space_group_name_H-M   'P 1'
#
loop_
_entity.id
_entity.type
_entity.pdbx_description
1 polymer ?
#
loop_
_entity_poly.entity_id
_entity_poly.type
_entity_poly.pdbx_seq_one_letter_code
_entity_poly.pdbx_strand_id
1 'polypeptide(L)'
;MAAIRLAPELADLHMGLGTVYWAGGQWTEAEKELERTLELAPGSAVAHYELGDTYVQERRWQSAIDHLKRALADPNLATKVRVDLAQAEDETGETRKAIDELLPVLNDDKEGEIHYRLARLYRKIGDKTREREALDVFRRRRASSPPSDLTSLEALEKQQEAAERTDTLKPPQ
;
A
#
# COMPACT_ATOMS: atom_id res chain seq x y z
N MET A 1 5.28 -1.05 -41.91
CA MET A 1 4.29 -1.40 -40.85
C MET A 1 4.81 -2.41 -39.81
N ALA A 2 6.08 -2.85 -39.84
CA ALA A 2 6.64 -3.77 -38.83
C ALA A 2 6.94 -3.08 -37.47
N ALA A 3 7.34 -1.81 -37.48
CA ALA A 3 7.75 -1.08 -36.27
C ALA A 3 6.66 -0.97 -35.19
N ILE A 4 5.38 -0.83 -35.59
CA ILE A 4 4.26 -0.73 -34.64
C ILE A 4 3.96 -2.08 -33.97
N ARG A 5 4.25 -3.22 -34.64
CA ARG A 5 4.03 -4.55 -34.05
C ARG A 5 5.09 -4.94 -33.04
N LEU A 6 6.33 -4.45 -33.20
CA LEU A 6 7.45 -4.75 -32.31
C LEU A 6 7.44 -3.92 -31.03
N ALA A 7 6.83 -2.72 -31.05
CA ALA A 7 6.84 -1.82 -29.90
C ALA A 7 6.12 -2.39 -28.65
N PRO A 8 4.93 -3.03 -28.77
CA PRO A 8 4.29 -3.71 -27.65
C PRO A 8 5.12 -4.87 -27.09
N GLU A 9 5.69 -5.73 -27.95
CA GLU A 9 6.54 -6.85 -27.52
C GLU A 9 7.79 -6.38 -26.75
N LEU A 10 8.36 -5.25 -27.16
CA LEU A 10 9.49 -4.64 -26.47
C LEU A 10 9.08 -4.00 -25.14
N ALA A 11 7.90 -3.37 -25.07
CA ALA A 11 7.36 -2.84 -23.82
C ALA A 11 7.14 -3.95 -22.78
N ASP A 12 6.55 -5.07 -23.19
CA ASP A 12 6.32 -6.23 -22.32
C ASP A 12 7.62 -6.84 -21.80
N LEU A 13 8.68 -6.84 -22.63
CA LEU A 13 10.01 -7.31 -22.22
C LEU A 13 10.62 -6.43 -21.12
N HIS A 14 10.61 -5.10 -21.33
CA HIS A 14 11.09 -4.16 -20.33
C HIS A 14 10.25 -4.23 -19.05
N MET A 15 8.94 -4.41 -19.16
CA MET A 15 8.06 -4.60 -18.01
C MET A 15 8.46 -5.83 -17.21
N GLY A 16 8.61 -6.98 -17.87
CA GLY A 16 9.02 -8.22 -17.21
C GLY A 16 10.38 -8.13 -16.52
N LEU A 17 11.35 -7.43 -17.12
CA LEU A 17 12.64 -7.16 -16.47
C LEU A 17 12.48 -6.25 -15.25
N GLY A 18 11.68 -5.19 -15.37
CA GLY A 18 11.34 -4.30 -14.27
C GLY A 18 10.75 -5.05 -13.07
N THR A 19 9.76 -5.92 -13.31
CA THR A 19 9.15 -6.76 -12.28
C THR A 19 10.17 -7.69 -11.61
N VAL A 20 11.09 -8.28 -12.38
CA VAL A 20 12.14 -9.17 -11.84
C VAL A 20 13.12 -8.40 -10.96
N TYR A 21 13.57 -7.22 -11.40
CA TYR A 21 14.44 -6.37 -10.60
C TYR A 21 13.74 -5.90 -9.32
N TRP A 22 12.47 -5.51 -9.41
CA TRP A 22 11.66 -5.12 -8.25
C TRP A 22 11.58 -6.26 -7.23
N ALA A 23 11.26 -7.48 -7.67
CA ALA A 23 11.19 -8.66 -6.81
C ALA A 23 12.55 -9.02 -6.18
N GLY A 24 13.65 -8.68 -6.85
CA GLY A 24 15.02 -8.81 -6.33
C GLY A 24 15.45 -7.70 -5.38
N GLY A 25 14.61 -6.68 -5.13
CA GLY A 25 14.96 -5.51 -4.33
C GLY A 25 15.89 -4.52 -5.05
N GLN A 26 16.08 -4.68 -6.36
CA GLN A 26 16.92 -3.83 -7.21
C GLN A 26 16.08 -2.68 -7.77
N TRP A 27 15.68 -1.77 -6.89
CA TRP A 27 14.67 -0.74 -7.19
C TRP A 27 15.10 0.27 -8.25
N THR A 28 16.40 0.59 -8.32
CA THR A 28 16.94 1.52 -9.32
C THR A 28 16.91 0.92 -10.73
N GLU A 29 17.24 -0.36 -10.86
CA GLU A 29 17.14 -1.10 -12.11
C GLU A 29 15.68 -1.33 -12.50
N ALA A 30 14.81 -1.60 -11.53
CA ALA A 30 13.36 -1.69 -11.74
C ALA A 30 12.81 -0.38 -12.31
N GLU A 31 13.13 0.77 -11.70
CA GLU A 31 12.73 2.10 -12.19
C GLU A 31 13.10 2.29 -13.65
N LYS A 32 14.36 2.03 -14.01
CA LYS A 32 14.86 2.23 -15.38
C LYS A 32 14.12 1.39 -16.42
N GLU A 33 13.85 0.12 -16.13
CA GLU A 33 13.15 -0.76 -17.06
C GLU A 33 11.65 -0.42 -17.16
N LEU A 34 11.04 0.00 -16.05
CA LEU A 34 9.64 0.44 -16.02
C LEU A 34 9.44 1.79 -16.71
N GLU A 35 10.39 2.73 -16.59
CA GLU A 35 10.40 3.97 -17.38
C GLU A 35 10.46 3.66 -18.87
N ARG A 36 11.31 2.71 -19.28
CA ARG A 36 11.39 2.29 -20.68
C ARG A 36 10.09 1.65 -21.19
N THR A 37 9.40 0.91 -20.32
CA THR A 37 8.05 0.40 -20.60
C THR A 37 7.09 1.55 -20.87
N LEU A 38 7.11 2.59 -20.04
CA LEU A 38 6.23 3.76 -20.17
C LEU A 38 6.59 4.65 -21.37
N GLU A 39 7.84 4.68 -21.82
CA GLU A 39 8.20 5.34 -23.08
C GLU A 39 7.55 4.65 -24.30
N LEU A 40 7.41 3.33 -24.26
CA LEU A 40 6.85 2.52 -25.34
C LEU A 40 5.31 2.37 -25.22
N ALA A 41 4.80 2.32 -24.00
CA ALA A 41 3.40 2.17 -23.65
C ALA A 41 2.99 3.15 -22.54
N PRO A 42 2.82 4.45 -22.85
CA PRO A 42 2.57 5.49 -21.84
C PRO A 42 1.26 5.34 -21.05
N GLY A 43 0.32 4.53 -21.54
CA GLY A 43 -0.97 4.26 -20.88
C GLY A 43 -0.99 2.97 -20.07
N SER A 44 0.14 2.28 -19.89
CA SER A 44 0.19 1.03 -19.14
C SER A 44 -0.07 1.29 -17.65
N ALA A 45 -1.28 0.97 -17.19
CA ALA A 45 -1.66 1.09 -15.78
C ALA A 45 -0.79 0.18 -14.88
N VAL A 46 -0.42 -1.01 -15.38
CA VAL A 46 0.47 -1.94 -14.68
C VAL A 46 1.87 -1.35 -14.52
N ALA A 47 2.46 -0.78 -15.58
CA ALA A 47 3.79 -0.17 -15.47
C ALA A 47 3.77 1.07 -14.57
N HIS A 48 2.68 1.86 -14.58
CA HIS A 48 2.49 2.93 -13.60
C HIS A 48 2.36 2.39 -12.17
N TYR A 49 1.70 1.27 -11.96
CA TYR A 49 1.60 0.65 -10.63
C TYR A 49 2.97 0.18 -10.14
N GLU A 50 3.68 -0.63 -10.91
CA GLU A 50 4.97 -1.19 -10.50
C GLU A 50 6.02 -0.08 -10.29
N LEU A 51 5.99 0.99 -11.09
CA LEU A 51 6.88 2.13 -10.88
C LEU A 51 6.48 2.94 -9.64
N GLY A 52 5.17 3.11 -9.42
CA GLY A 52 4.64 3.75 -8.21
C GLY A 52 5.02 3.00 -6.94
N ASP A 53 4.88 1.67 -6.93
CA ASP A 53 5.28 0.80 -5.83
C ASP A 53 6.81 0.76 -5.66
N THR A 54 7.59 0.75 -6.75
CA THR A 54 9.05 0.95 -6.69
C THR A 54 9.40 2.22 -5.91
N TYR A 55 8.72 3.34 -6.19
CA TYR A 55 8.90 4.59 -5.45
C TYR A 55 8.42 4.52 -4.00
N VAL A 56 7.40 3.71 -3.67
CA VAL A 56 7.01 3.42 -2.28
C VAL A 56 8.16 2.73 -1.54
N GLN A 57 8.79 1.72 -2.14
CA GLN A 57 9.93 1.01 -1.54
C GLN A 57 11.13 1.95 -1.31
N GLU A 58 11.38 2.85 -2.26
CA GLU A 58 12.42 3.89 -2.16
C GLU A 58 12.03 5.09 -1.27
N ARG A 59 10.81 5.12 -0.71
CA ARG A 59 10.26 6.25 0.06
C ARG A 59 10.18 7.57 -0.70
N ARG A 60 10.12 7.52 -2.03
CA ARG A 60 9.93 8.66 -2.94
C ARG A 60 8.44 8.96 -3.09
N TRP A 61 7.82 9.39 -1.99
CA TRP A 61 6.37 9.44 -1.84
C TRP A 61 5.63 10.25 -2.89
N GLN A 62 6.16 11.42 -3.26
CA GLN A 62 5.49 12.27 -4.27
C GLN A 62 5.48 11.61 -5.66
N SER A 63 6.60 11.01 -6.06
CA SER A 63 6.70 10.27 -7.32
C SER A 63 5.80 9.03 -7.31
N ALA A 64 5.72 8.34 -6.17
CA ALA A 64 4.79 7.23 -5.98
C ALA A 64 3.34 7.67 -6.23
N ILE A 65 2.90 8.76 -5.57
CA ILE A 65 1.54 9.28 -5.71
C ILE A 65 1.18 9.58 -7.17
N ASP A 66 2.09 10.21 -7.91
CA ASP A 66 1.83 10.61 -9.31
C ASP A 66 1.63 9.38 -10.22
N HIS A 67 2.43 8.33 -10.03
CA HIS A 67 2.33 7.10 -10.82
C HIS A 67 1.15 6.23 -10.38
N LEU A 68 0.94 6.06 -9.08
CA LEU A 68 -0.18 5.29 -8.54
C LEU A 68 -1.54 5.90 -8.94
N LYS A 69 -1.66 7.23 -9.00
CA LYS A 69 -2.90 7.89 -9.51
C LYS A 69 -3.20 7.52 -10.96
N ARG A 70 -2.20 7.32 -11.80
CA ARG A 70 -2.39 6.85 -13.19
C ARG A 70 -2.74 5.37 -13.24
N ALA A 71 -2.21 4.58 -12.33
CA ALA A 71 -2.53 3.15 -12.22
C ALA A 71 -4.00 2.86 -11.85
N LEU A 72 -4.70 3.82 -11.21
CA LEU A 72 -6.14 3.72 -10.95
C LEU A 72 -7.01 3.61 -12.22
N ALA A 73 -6.44 3.81 -13.41
CA ALA A 73 -7.13 3.56 -14.67
C ALA A 73 -7.51 2.08 -14.88
N ASP A 74 -6.83 1.13 -14.22
CA ASP A 74 -7.20 -0.29 -14.21
C ASP A 74 -7.95 -0.67 -12.92
N PRO A 75 -9.25 -0.99 -13.00
CA PRO A 75 -10.03 -1.41 -11.84
C PRO A 75 -9.50 -2.65 -11.13
N ASN A 76 -8.78 -3.55 -11.83
CA ASN A 76 -8.23 -4.76 -11.22
C ASN A 76 -7.05 -4.47 -10.28
N LEU A 77 -6.43 -3.30 -10.42
CA LEU A 77 -5.34 -2.84 -9.56
C LEU A 77 -5.82 -1.97 -8.40
N ALA A 78 -7.09 -1.55 -8.40
CA ALA A 78 -7.60 -0.51 -7.52
C ALA A 78 -7.26 -0.74 -6.03
N THR A 79 -7.41 -1.96 -5.54
CA THR A 79 -7.16 -2.31 -4.13
C THR A 79 -5.69 -2.12 -3.76
N LYS A 80 -4.78 -2.65 -4.58
CA LYS A 80 -3.33 -2.52 -4.35
C LYS A 80 -2.89 -1.06 -4.44
N VAL A 81 -3.31 -0.39 -5.52
CA VAL A 81 -2.97 1.00 -5.80
C VAL A 81 -3.45 1.93 -4.68
N ARG A 82 -4.67 1.74 -4.18
CA ARG A 82 -5.23 2.58 -3.10
C ARG A 82 -4.56 2.34 -1.75
N VAL A 83 -4.14 1.11 -1.46
CA VAL A 83 -3.35 0.81 -0.25
C VAL A 83 -1.99 1.52 -0.30
N ASP A 84 -1.32 1.48 -1.45
CA ASP A 84 -0.02 2.12 -1.64
C ASP A 84 -0.14 3.65 -1.68
N LEU A 85 -1.21 4.19 -2.28
CA LEU A 85 -1.54 5.62 -2.23
C LEU A 85 -1.77 6.08 -0.80
N ALA A 86 -2.57 5.34 -0.03
CA ALA A 86 -2.84 5.70 1.36
C ALA A 86 -1.55 5.72 2.19
N GLN A 87 -0.62 4.81 1.94
CA GLN A 87 0.69 4.84 2.57
C GLN A 87 1.48 6.09 2.19
N ALA A 88 1.62 6.39 0.89
CA ALA A 88 2.39 7.54 0.42
C ALA A 88 1.76 8.89 0.85
N GLU A 89 0.43 8.98 0.86
CA GLU A 89 -0.30 10.16 1.33
C GLU A 89 -0.18 10.34 2.85
N ASP A 90 -0.17 9.26 3.65
CA ASP A 90 0.04 9.39 5.10
C ASP A 90 1.47 9.87 5.44
N GLU A 91 2.47 9.36 4.72
CA GLU A 91 3.88 9.74 4.88
C GLU A 91 4.16 11.18 4.45
N THR A 92 3.37 11.72 3.52
CA THR A 92 3.42 13.14 3.12
C THR A 92 2.56 14.05 4.01
N GLY A 93 1.91 13.50 5.03
CA GLY A 93 1.08 14.24 5.99
C GLY A 93 -0.36 14.47 5.53
N GLU A 94 -0.74 13.92 4.38
CA GLU A 94 -2.10 13.97 3.82
C GLU A 94 -3.01 12.87 4.40
N THR A 95 -2.92 12.61 5.73
CA THR A 95 -3.58 11.48 6.42
C THR A 95 -5.08 11.38 6.15
N ARG A 96 -5.79 12.49 5.92
CA ARG A 96 -7.22 12.45 5.57
C ARG A 96 -7.46 11.85 4.18
N LYS A 97 -6.63 12.18 3.19
CA LYS A 97 -6.73 11.58 1.85
C LYS A 97 -6.40 10.10 1.91
N ALA A 98 -5.39 9.73 2.69
CA ALA A 98 -5.06 8.32 2.93
C ALA A 98 -6.25 7.51 3.48
N ILE A 99 -7.04 8.10 4.38
CA ILE A 99 -8.29 7.47 4.85
C ILE A 99 -9.29 7.34 3.70
N ASP A 100 -9.51 8.40 2.94
CA ASP A 100 -10.45 8.43 1.81
C ASP A 100 -10.08 7.41 0.72
N GLU A 101 -8.79 7.11 0.51
CA GLU A 101 -8.31 6.08 -0.41
C GLU A 101 -8.63 4.66 0.06
N LEU A 102 -8.65 4.40 1.37
CA LEU A 102 -8.91 3.06 1.92
C LEU A 102 -10.40 2.70 2.02
N LEU A 103 -11.30 3.69 2.13
CA LEU A 103 -12.73 3.45 2.30
C LEU A 103 -13.40 2.66 1.14
N PRO A 104 -13.09 2.92 -0.15
CA PRO A 104 -13.71 2.21 -1.27
C PRO A 104 -13.35 0.73 -1.36
N VAL A 105 -12.26 0.30 -0.73
CA VAL A 105 -11.67 -1.04 -0.89
C VAL A 105 -11.91 -1.96 0.32
N LEU A 106 -12.73 -1.54 1.28
CA LEU A 106 -13.05 -2.32 2.48
C LEU A 106 -13.76 -3.65 2.20
N ASN A 107 -14.37 -3.80 1.03
CA ASN A 107 -14.97 -5.07 0.61
C ASN A 107 -13.93 -6.15 0.34
N ASP A 108 -12.72 -5.77 -0.06
CA ASP A 108 -11.61 -6.70 -0.34
C ASP A 108 -10.80 -7.05 0.90
N ASP A 109 -11.07 -6.40 2.04
CA ASP A 109 -10.32 -6.53 3.26
C ASP A 109 -10.62 -7.82 4.04
N LYS A 110 -10.33 -8.98 3.44
CA LYS A 110 -10.70 -10.29 4.00
C LYS A 110 -10.08 -10.55 5.37
N GLU A 111 -8.84 -10.12 5.57
CA GLU A 111 -8.07 -10.39 6.80
C GLU A 111 -8.09 -9.22 7.80
N GLY A 112 -8.69 -8.08 7.43
CA GLY A 112 -8.77 -6.90 8.28
C GLY A 112 -7.54 -5.98 8.21
N GLU A 113 -6.59 -6.23 7.29
CA GLU A 113 -5.40 -5.40 7.13
C GLU A 113 -5.74 -3.94 6.83
N ILE A 114 -6.74 -3.69 5.99
CA ILE A 114 -7.17 -2.33 5.64
C ILE A 114 -7.79 -1.66 6.87
N HIS A 115 -8.59 -2.37 7.66
CA HIS A 115 -9.11 -1.86 8.93
C HIS A 115 -7.98 -1.56 9.94
N TYR A 116 -6.93 -2.37 10.01
CA TYR A 116 -5.77 -2.07 10.85
C TYR A 116 -5.04 -0.79 10.40
N ARG A 117 -4.85 -0.60 9.09
CA ARG A 117 -4.30 0.64 8.53
C ARG A 117 -5.18 1.85 8.88
N LEU A 118 -6.49 1.75 8.68
CA LEU A 118 -7.45 2.80 9.06
C LEU A 118 -7.39 3.14 10.54
N ALA A 119 -7.30 2.15 11.44
CA ALA A 119 -7.16 2.40 12.87
C ALA A 119 -5.94 3.28 13.18
N ARG A 120 -4.79 2.99 12.56
CA ARG A 120 -3.57 3.81 12.72
C ARG A 120 -3.78 5.25 12.22
N LEU A 121 -4.45 5.43 11.08
CA LEU A 121 -4.73 6.75 10.51
C LEU A 121 -5.73 7.53 11.38
N TYR A 122 -6.79 6.89 11.86
CA TYR A 122 -7.76 7.49 12.78
C TYR A 122 -7.13 7.93 14.09
N ARG A 123 -6.22 7.11 14.65
CA ARG A 123 -5.42 7.48 15.82
C ARG A 123 -4.60 8.75 15.57
N LYS A 124 -3.95 8.84 14.41
CA LYS A 124 -3.10 9.99 14.03
C LYS A 124 -3.90 11.29 13.93
N ILE A 125 -5.16 11.24 13.49
CA ILE A 125 -6.04 12.41 13.44
C ILE A 125 -6.89 12.62 14.71
N GLY A 126 -6.74 11.76 15.72
CA GLY A 126 -7.45 11.85 17.01
C GLY A 126 -8.89 11.33 17.00
N ASP A 127 -9.32 10.61 15.97
CA ASP A 127 -10.66 10.02 15.89
C ASP A 127 -10.74 8.68 16.63
N LYS A 128 -10.80 8.77 17.96
CA LYS A 128 -10.81 7.58 18.85
C LYS A 128 -12.01 6.66 18.63
N THR A 129 -13.13 7.19 18.14
CA THR A 129 -14.33 6.40 17.89
C THR A 129 -14.11 5.49 16.69
N ARG A 130 -13.69 6.07 15.56
CA ARG A 130 -13.44 5.29 14.34
C ARG A 130 -12.22 4.40 14.46
N GLU A 131 -11.21 4.81 15.22
CA GLU A 131 -10.07 3.96 15.57
C GLU A 131 -10.55 2.66 16.25
N ARG A 132 -11.38 2.76 17.29
CA ARG A 132 -11.90 1.61 18.03
C ARG A 132 -12.73 0.70 17.13
N GLU A 133 -13.64 1.28 16.35
CA GLU A 133 -14.48 0.52 15.42
C GLU A 133 -13.63 -0.26 14.40
N ALA A 134 -12.60 0.37 13.83
CA ALA A 134 -11.71 -0.26 12.88
C ALA A 134 -10.93 -1.43 13.52
N LEU A 135 -10.39 -1.26 14.74
CA LEU A 135 -9.72 -2.33 15.47
C LEU A 135 -10.65 -3.51 15.78
N ASP A 136 -11.90 -3.24 16.14
CA ASP A 136 -12.89 -4.29 16.43
C ASP A 136 -13.27 -5.08 15.17
N VAL A 137 -13.30 -4.45 14.00
CA VAL A 137 -13.49 -5.17 12.73
C VAL A 137 -12.25 -6.01 12.39
N PHE A 138 -11.04 -5.43 12.51
CA PHE A 138 -9.79 -6.16 12.28
C PHE A 138 -9.71 -7.44 13.13
N ARG A 139 -9.95 -7.32 14.45
CA ARG A 139 -9.95 -8.46 15.38
C ARG A 139 -10.95 -9.53 14.96
N ARG A 140 -12.18 -9.15 14.58
CA ARG A 140 -13.22 -10.08 14.16
C ARG A 140 -12.83 -10.83 12.87
N ARG A 141 -12.33 -10.12 11.85
CA ARG A 141 -11.91 -10.73 10.57
C ARG A 141 -10.72 -11.68 10.75
N ARG A 142 -9.73 -11.26 11.54
CA ARG A 142 -8.57 -12.09 11.89
C ARG A 142 -8.97 -13.34 12.68
N ALA A 143 -9.90 -13.22 13.62
CA ALA A 143 -10.40 -14.37 14.38
C ALA A 143 -11.18 -15.38 13.51
N SER A 144 -11.86 -14.92 12.45
CA SER A 144 -12.52 -15.80 11.49
C SER A 144 -11.58 -16.44 10.45
N SER A 145 -10.33 -15.97 10.37
CA SER A 145 -9.28 -16.47 9.47
C SER A 145 -8.00 -16.72 10.27
N PRO A 146 -7.97 -17.73 11.18
CA PRO A 146 -6.84 -17.95 12.06
C PRO A 146 -5.56 -18.26 11.24
N PRO A 147 -4.45 -17.55 11.49
CA PRO A 147 -3.16 -17.85 10.87
C PRO A 147 -2.65 -19.21 11.34
N SER A 148 -1.97 -19.95 10.46
CA SER A 148 -1.45 -21.29 10.73
C SER A 148 -0.40 -21.34 11.85
N ASP A 149 0.24 -20.22 12.18
CA ASP A 149 1.29 -20.13 13.19
C ASP A 149 0.96 -19.07 14.26
N LEU A 150 0.45 -19.55 15.40
CA LEU A 150 -0.02 -18.77 16.56
C LEU A 150 1.10 -18.05 17.35
N THR A 151 2.37 -18.40 17.15
CA THR A 151 3.48 -18.03 18.04
C THR A 151 4.02 -16.62 17.86
N SER A 152 3.96 -16.03 16.67
CA SER A 152 4.46 -14.66 16.43
C SER A 152 3.50 -13.57 16.94
N LEU A 153 2.25 -13.93 17.26
CA LEU A 153 1.15 -12.98 17.49
C LEU A 153 0.94 -12.64 18.96
N GLU A 154 1.10 -13.60 19.86
CA GLU A 154 1.11 -13.32 21.30
C GLU A 154 2.23 -12.34 21.69
N ALA A 155 3.34 -12.34 20.93
CA ALA A 155 4.47 -11.45 21.14
C ALA A 155 4.14 -9.99 20.77
N LEU A 156 3.43 -9.77 19.65
CA LEU A 156 3.05 -8.44 19.18
C LEU A 156 1.92 -7.83 20.02
N GLU A 157 0.93 -8.62 20.42
CA GLU A 157 -0.17 -8.15 21.29
C GLU A 157 0.33 -7.73 22.66
N LYS A 158 1.18 -8.54 23.30
CA LYS A 158 1.80 -8.18 24.58
C LYS A 158 2.63 -6.90 24.47
N GLN A 159 3.30 -6.68 23.35
CA GLN A 159 4.13 -5.49 23.15
C GLN A 159 3.29 -4.22 22.96
N GLN A 160 2.11 -4.34 22.34
CA GLN A 160 1.19 -3.20 22.14
C GLN A 160 0.37 -2.89 23.41
N GLU A 161 -0.12 -3.90 24.13
CA GLU A 161 -0.79 -3.69 25.43
C GLU A 161 0.14 -3.03 26.45
N ALA A 162 1.43 -3.39 26.44
CA ALA A 162 2.44 -2.77 27.30
C ALA A 162 2.68 -1.28 26.94
N ALA A 163 2.59 -0.92 25.66
CA ALA A 163 2.71 0.47 25.21
C ALA A 163 1.48 1.32 25.61
N GLU A 164 0.28 0.76 25.60
CA GLU A 164 -0.96 1.47 25.99
C GLU A 164 -1.08 1.64 27.52
N ARG A 165 -0.56 0.70 28.31
CA ARG A 165 -0.54 0.80 29.79
C ARG A 165 0.49 1.81 30.30
N THR A 166 1.54 2.08 29.55
CA THR A 166 2.57 3.05 29.96
C THR A 166 2.14 4.51 29.70
N ASP A 167 1.30 4.75 28.70
CA ASP A 167 0.79 6.10 28.37
C ASP A 167 -0.36 6.55 29.31
N THR A 168 -1.02 5.61 29.99
CA THR A 168 -2.10 5.88 30.96
C THR A 168 -1.61 6.17 32.39
N LEU A 169 -0.30 6.04 32.65
CA LEU A 169 0.30 6.21 33.98
C LEU A 169 0.98 7.57 34.20
N LYS A 170 0.80 8.56 33.31
CA LYS A 170 1.28 9.92 33.59
C LYS A 170 0.41 10.54 34.70
N PRO A 171 0.96 10.83 35.90
CA PRO A 171 0.15 11.35 36.99
C PRO A 171 -0.39 12.75 36.62
N PRO A 172 -1.62 13.11 37.03
CA PRO A 172 -2.13 14.46 36.84
C PRO A 172 -1.23 15.44 37.60
N GLN A 173 -0.98 16.60 37.00
CA GLN A 173 -0.18 17.70 37.57
C GLN A 173 -0.78 18.21 38.88
#